data_AF-A0A1M6GWE5-F1
#
_entry.id   AF-A0A1M6GWE5-F1
#
_cell.length_a   1.000
_cell.length_b   1.000
_cell.length_c   1.000
_cell.angle_alpha   90.00
_cell.angle_beta   90.00
_cell.angle_gamma   90.00
#
_symmetry.space_group_name_H-M   'P 1'
#
loop_
_entity.id
_entity.type
_entity.pdbx_description
1 polymer ?
#
loop_
_entity_poly.entity_id
_entity_poly.type
_entity_poly.pdbx_seq_one_letter_code
_entity_poly.pdbx_strand_id
1 'polypeptide(L)'
;MRKMDSLGLSECRYQAKLFEASIDNTECSSKIFIRRFMNSDVAFRMDKNGIMFEALDIHDAIDEVEEQYGVSSYGVDQFTREELHWIGYIYRYWAYISGKSSKQIYKIAKPEYLRKLYFPYHSLDPYQAIERIAEEQGESLENDYGDIAKGVIILRKVRNKSKMTGENK
;
A
#
# COMPACT_ATOMS: atom_id res chain seq x y z
N MET A 1 10.37 -4.14 -13.51
CA MET A 1 9.89 -4.49 -12.15
C MET A 1 10.87 -5.45 -11.51
N ARG A 2 10.98 -5.44 -10.17
CA ARG A 2 11.74 -6.47 -9.44
C ARG A 2 10.93 -7.76 -9.40
N LYS A 3 11.56 -8.90 -9.67
CA LYS A 3 10.92 -10.22 -9.52
C LYS A 3 10.80 -10.55 -8.03
N MET A 4 9.63 -11.06 -7.63
CA MET A 4 9.42 -11.52 -6.25
C MET A 4 10.33 -12.71 -5.94
N ASP A 5 11.04 -12.64 -4.81
CA ASP A 5 11.93 -13.67 -4.29
C ASP A 5 11.56 -14.06 -2.85
N SER A 6 12.32 -14.98 -2.25
CA SER A 6 12.07 -15.47 -0.89
C SER A 6 12.18 -14.37 0.18
N LEU A 7 13.08 -13.40 -0.01
CA LEU A 7 13.24 -12.26 0.89
C LEU A 7 12.01 -11.37 0.83
N GLY A 8 11.58 -10.97 -0.37
CA GLY A 8 10.39 -10.14 -0.56
C GLY A 8 9.12 -10.81 -0.02
N LEU A 9 8.98 -12.13 -0.21
CA LEU A 9 7.86 -12.88 0.39
C LEU A 9 7.91 -12.87 1.92
N SER A 10 9.10 -12.85 2.52
CA SER A 10 9.27 -12.75 3.97
C SER A 10 8.90 -11.36 4.48
N GLU A 11 9.31 -10.31 3.78
CA GLU A 11 8.88 -8.93 4.06
C GLU A 11 7.36 -8.78 3.99
N CYS A 12 6.70 -9.35 2.97
CA CYS A 12 5.25 -9.33 2.85
C CYS A 12 4.57 -10.00 4.03
N ARG A 13 5.04 -11.17 4.45
CA ARG A 13 4.50 -11.87 5.64
C ARG A 13 4.73 -11.08 6.93
N TYR A 14 5.88 -10.44 7.08
CA TYR A 14 6.19 -9.63 8.25
C TYR A 14 5.24 -8.43 8.36
N GLN A 15 5.10 -7.64 7.29
CA GLN A 15 4.19 -6.49 7.31
C GLN A 15 2.72 -6.91 7.48
N ALA A 16 2.31 -8.03 6.87
CA ALA A 16 0.97 -8.58 7.04
C ALA A 16 0.67 -8.91 8.51
N LYS A 17 1.57 -9.66 9.17
CA LYS A 17 1.43 -10.00 10.59
C LYS A 17 1.51 -8.78 11.50
N LEU A 18 2.32 -7.79 11.14
CA LEU A 18 2.42 -6.54 11.89
C LEU A 18 1.10 -5.75 11.83
N PHE A 19 0.49 -5.67 10.64
CA PHE A 19 -0.83 -5.03 10.50
C PHE A 19 -1.89 -5.80 11.26
N GLU A 20 -1.84 -7.12 11.21
CA GLU A 20 -2.71 -8.01 11.97
C GLU A 20 -2.61 -7.78 13.50
N ALA A 21 -1.39 -7.72 14.02
CA ALA A 21 -1.10 -7.51 15.43
C ALA A 21 -1.50 -6.11 15.92
N SER A 22 -1.57 -5.11 15.05
CA SER A 22 -1.95 -3.75 15.43
C SER A 22 -3.33 -3.62 16.08
N ILE A 23 -4.24 -4.57 15.82
CA ILE A 23 -5.57 -4.61 16.47
C ILE A 23 -5.43 -4.72 18.00
N ASP A 24 -4.50 -5.55 18.47
CA ASP A 24 -4.37 -5.86 19.89
C ASP A 24 -3.34 -4.97 20.59
N ASN A 25 -2.50 -4.28 19.81
CA ASN A 25 -1.32 -3.56 20.31
C ASN A 25 -1.40 -2.05 20.12
N THR A 26 -2.52 -1.52 19.58
CA THR A 26 -2.71 -0.07 19.42
C THR A 26 -4.13 0.35 19.79
N GLU A 27 -4.28 1.56 20.33
CA GLU A 27 -5.59 2.13 20.66
C GLU A 27 -6.24 2.88 19.49
N CYS A 28 -5.48 3.13 18.42
CA CYS A 28 -5.95 3.92 17.29
C CYS A 28 -6.75 3.08 16.29
N SER A 29 -7.58 3.73 15.47
CA SER A 29 -8.22 3.02 14.36
C SER A 29 -7.21 2.41 13.39
N SER A 30 -7.57 1.29 12.75
CA SER A 30 -6.79 0.63 11.69
C SER A 30 -6.26 1.62 10.65
N LYS A 31 -7.07 2.59 10.24
CA LYS A 31 -6.69 3.60 9.22
C LYS A 31 -5.56 4.52 9.70
N ILE A 32 -5.56 4.88 10.98
CA ILE A 32 -4.53 5.72 11.56
C ILE A 32 -3.25 4.94 11.69
N PHE A 33 -3.32 3.71 12.21
CA PHE A 33 -2.15 2.83 12.31
C PHE A 33 -1.49 2.63 10.95
N ILE A 34 -2.27 2.21 9.94
CA ILE A 34 -1.77 2.02 8.57
C ILE A 34 -1.13 3.30 8.05
N ARG A 35 -1.75 4.47 8.25
CA ARG A 35 -1.17 5.74 7.81
C ARG A 35 0.16 6.02 8.50
N ARG A 36 0.25 5.84 9.82
CA ARG A 36 1.47 6.05 10.61
C ARG A 36 2.57 5.12 10.14
N PHE A 37 2.28 3.83 10.09
CA PHE A 37 3.21 2.82 9.61
C PHE A 37 3.71 3.14 8.20
N MET A 38 2.83 3.39 7.23
CA MET A 38 3.25 3.63 5.84
C MET A 38 4.05 4.93 5.66
N ASN A 39 4.16 5.77 6.70
CA ASN A 39 5.01 6.97 6.75
C ASN A 39 6.13 6.87 7.79
N SER A 40 6.30 5.74 8.48
CA SER A 40 7.26 5.58 9.58
C SER A 40 8.67 5.28 9.11
N ASP A 41 9.60 5.37 10.05
CA ASP A 41 11.00 5.00 9.82
C ASP A 41 11.14 3.48 9.64
N VAL A 42 10.30 2.69 10.32
CA VAL A 42 10.18 1.24 10.12
C VAL A 42 9.89 0.93 8.65
N ALA A 43 8.84 1.53 8.07
CA ALA A 43 8.50 1.32 6.66
C ALA A 43 9.60 1.82 5.70
N PHE A 44 10.29 2.91 6.05
CA PHE A 44 11.45 3.37 5.29
C PHE A 44 12.60 2.34 5.29
N ARG A 45 12.90 1.70 6.43
CA ARG A 45 13.91 0.63 6.51
C ARG A 45 13.48 -0.61 5.73
N MET A 46 12.19 -0.96 5.75
CA MET A 46 11.63 -2.01 4.88
C MET A 46 11.83 -1.69 3.39
N ASP A 47 11.59 -0.45 2.98
CA ASP A 47 11.78 -0.03 1.57
C ASP A 47 13.25 -0.14 1.12
N LYS A 48 14.22 -0.19 2.04
CA LYS A 48 15.64 -0.40 1.77
C LYS A 48 16.06 -1.89 1.84
N ASN A 49 15.13 -2.80 2.09
CA ASN A 49 15.38 -4.22 2.36
C ASN A 49 16.28 -4.48 3.59
N GLY A 50 16.31 -3.56 4.55
CA GLY A 50 17.17 -3.66 5.73
C GLY A 50 16.56 -4.48 6.87
N ILE A 51 15.23 -4.40 7.03
CA ILE A 51 14.57 -4.84 8.26
C ILE A 51 14.69 -6.34 8.54
N MET A 52 14.78 -7.18 7.50
CA MET A 52 14.87 -8.63 7.66
C MET A 52 16.21 -9.08 8.27
N PHE A 53 17.21 -8.20 8.26
CA PHE A 53 18.49 -8.41 8.89
C PHE A 53 18.57 -7.73 10.27
N GLU A 54 17.56 -6.92 10.61
CA GLU A 54 17.35 -6.40 11.96
C GLU A 54 16.64 -7.49 12.77
N ALA A 55 17.07 -7.74 14.00
CA ALA A 55 16.39 -8.64 14.93
C ALA A 55 15.16 -7.95 15.57
N LEU A 56 14.34 -7.30 14.74
CA LEU A 56 13.22 -6.48 15.18
C LEU A 56 11.94 -7.31 15.19
N ASP A 57 11.41 -7.58 16.39
CA ASP A 57 10.14 -8.27 16.54
C ASP A 57 8.96 -7.40 16.04
N ILE A 58 7.82 -8.04 15.77
CA ILE A 58 6.61 -7.34 15.34
C ILE A 58 6.13 -6.36 16.42
N HIS A 59 6.17 -6.73 17.70
CA HIS A 59 5.71 -5.87 18.78
C HIS A 59 6.65 -4.66 18.94
N ASP A 60 7.96 -4.88 18.92
CA ASP A 60 8.96 -3.81 18.95
C ASP A 60 8.77 -2.83 17.78
N ALA A 61 8.47 -3.34 16.58
CA ALA A 61 8.20 -2.49 15.41
C ALA A 61 6.91 -1.67 15.53
N ILE A 62 5.87 -2.18 16.21
CA ILE A 62 4.65 -1.43 16.51
C ILE A 62 4.96 -0.33 17.52
N ASP A 63 5.73 -0.66 18.57
CA ASP A 63 6.14 0.29 19.60
C ASP A 63 6.96 1.44 19.00
N GLU A 64 7.93 1.15 18.11
CA GLU A 64 8.67 2.20 17.39
C GLU A 64 7.74 3.14 16.59
N VAL A 65 6.69 2.61 15.97
CA VAL A 65 5.72 3.42 15.21
C VAL A 65 4.89 4.29 16.15
N GLU A 66 4.46 3.77 17.29
CA GLU A 66 3.72 4.56 18.30
C GLU A 66 4.63 5.59 18.99
N GLU A 67 5.89 5.30 19.26
CA GLU A 67 6.88 6.27 19.76
C GLU A 67 7.09 7.42 18.78
N GLN A 68 7.16 7.12 17.47
CA GLN A 68 7.37 8.14 16.44
C GLN A 68 6.19 9.11 16.30
N TYR A 69 4.95 8.66 16.53
CA TYR A 69 3.74 9.45 16.27
C TYR A 69 2.90 9.78 17.53
N GLY A 70 3.27 9.23 18.68
CA GLY A 70 2.54 9.30 19.95
C GLY A 70 1.26 8.46 19.97
N VAL A 71 0.86 8.03 21.17
CA VAL A 71 -0.39 7.29 21.39
C VAL A 71 -1.60 8.17 21.05
N SER A 72 -2.56 7.62 20.30
CA SER A 72 -3.83 8.31 20.03
C SER A 72 -5.00 7.35 20.00
N SER A 73 -6.07 7.65 20.73
CA SER A 73 -7.34 6.90 20.71
C SER A 73 -8.32 7.42 19.63
N TYR A 74 -7.81 8.05 18.57
CA TYR A 74 -8.67 8.68 17.55
C TYR A 74 -9.26 7.62 16.60
N GLY A 75 -10.59 7.66 16.43
CA GLY A 75 -11.33 6.77 15.53
C GLY A 75 -11.54 5.34 16.07
N VAL A 76 -12.75 4.81 15.87
CA VAL A 76 -13.17 3.48 16.39
C VAL A 76 -13.29 2.42 15.28
N ASP A 77 -13.13 2.83 14.01
CA ASP A 77 -13.28 1.93 12.86
C ASP A 77 -12.08 0.97 12.76
N GLN A 78 -12.31 -0.26 13.21
CA GLN A 78 -11.35 -1.36 13.10
C GLN A 78 -11.70 -2.25 11.92
N PHE A 79 -10.68 -2.57 11.14
CA PHE A 79 -10.74 -3.55 10.07
C PHE A 79 -10.60 -4.94 10.69
N THR A 80 -11.07 -5.99 10.00
CA THR A 80 -10.87 -7.35 10.51
C THR A 80 -9.40 -7.76 10.43
N ARG A 81 -9.05 -8.79 11.18
CA ARG A 81 -7.71 -9.36 11.22
C ARG A 81 -7.24 -9.79 9.82
N GLU A 82 -8.13 -10.41 9.06
CA GLU A 82 -7.89 -10.88 7.70
C GLU A 82 -7.80 -9.71 6.70
N GLU A 83 -8.64 -8.69 6.84
CA GLU A 83 -8.56 -7.46 6.04
C GLU A 83 -7.18 -6.79 6.24
N LEU A 84 -6.71 -6.65 7.48
CA LEU A 84 -5.42 -6.05 7.81
C LEU A 84 -4.24 -6.88 7.30
N HIS A 85 -4.30 -8.20 7.51
CA HIS A 85 -3.28 -9.12 7.00
C HIS A 85 -3.13 -8.95 5.48
N TRP A 86 -4.24 -8.99 4.74
CA TRP A 86 -4.24 -8.85 3.29
C TRP A 86 -3.76 -7.47 2.84
N ILE A 87 -4.23 -6.39 3.48
CA ILE A 87 -3.78 -5.02 3.17
C ILE A 87 -2.28 -4.85 3.39
N GLY A 88 -1.75 -5.33 4.52
CA GLY A 88 -0.31 -5.28 4.83
C GLY A 88 0.52 -6.06 3.80
N TYR A 89 0.03 -7.24 3.42
CA TYR A 89 0.67 -8.07 2.39
C TYR A 89 0.70 -7.37 1.02
N ILE A 90 -0.44 -6.86 0.55
CA ILE A 90 -0.56 -6.18 -0.75
C ILE A 90 0.31 -4.93 -0.81
N TYR A 91 0.33 -4.11 0.25
CA TYR A 91 1.17 -2.92 0.27
C TYR A 91 2.65 -3.25 0.15
N ARG A 92 3.15 -4.22 0.92
CA ARG A 92 4.57 -4.58 0.87
C ARG A 92 4.93 -5.22 -0.46
N TYR A 93 4.08 -6.10 -0.98
CA TYR A 93 4.29 -6.76 -2.28
C TYR A 93 4.37 -5.70 -3.38
N TRP A 94 3.44 -4.74 -3.41
CA TRP A 94 3.43 -3.68 -4.41
C TRP A 94 4.67 -2.79 -4.34
N ALA A 95 5.04 -2.35 -3.14
CA ALA A 95 6.24 -1.55 -2.94
C ALA A 95 7.51 -2.31 -3.38
N TYR A 96 7.59 -3.61 -3.08
CA TYR A 96 8.71 -4.47 -3.45
C TYR A 96 8.88 -4.63 -4.97
N ILE A 97 7.82 -4.99 -5.70
CA ILE A 97 7.91 -5.25 -7.15
C ILE A 97 8.07 -3.97 -7.98
N SER A 98 7.51 -2.86 -7.51
CA SER A 98 7.52 -1.58 -8.23
C SER A 98 8.74 -0.70 -7.88
N GLY A 99 9.39 -0.95 -6.74
CA GLY A 99 10.44 -0.09 -6.20
C GLY A 99 9.94 1.26 -5.67
N LYS A 100 8.62 1.48 -5.62
CA LYS A 100 8.01 2.65 -4.99
C LYS A 100 8.08 2.49 -3.47
N SER A 101 8.30 3.60 -2.77
CA SER A 101 8.24 3.63 -1.31
C SER A 101 6.85 3.30 -0.78
N SER A 102 6.78 2.79 0.44
CA SER A 102 5.54 2.57 1.19
C SER A 102 4.67 3.83 1.19
N LYS A 103 5.28 5.00 1.40
CA LYS A 103 4.59 6.30 1.33
C LYS A 103 3.97 6.60 -0.03
N GLN A 104 4.63 6.23 -1.13
CA GLN A 104 4.09 6.38 -2.47
C GLN A 104 2.92 5.42 -2.72
N ILE A 105 3.06 4.16 -2.33
CA ILE A 105 1.99 3.16 -2.47
C ILE A 105 0.74 3.58 -1.66
N TYR A 106 0.92 4.05 -0.42
CA TYR A 106 -0.18 4.57 0.41
C TYR A 106 -0.89 5.79 -0.20
N LYS A 107 -0.20 6.59 -1.03
CA LYS A 107 -0.83 7.70 -1.76
C LYS A 107 -1.66 7.22 -2.95
N ILE A 108 -1.23 6.14 -3.60
CA ILE A 108 -1.92 5.55 -4.75
C ILE A 108 -3.19 4.83 -4.30
N ALA A 109 -3.10 3.91 -3.35
CA ALA A 109 -4.24 3.13 -2.88
C ALA A 109 -4.45 3.32 -1.37
N LYS A 110 -5.60 3.88 -1.00
CA LYS A 110 -5.96 4.13 0.40
C LYS A 110 -6.50 2.85 1.07
N PRO A 111 -6.29 2.67 2.39
CA PRO A 111 -6.67 1.43 3.07
C PRO A 111 -8.18 1.16 3.03
N GLU A 112 -9.01 2.20 3.01
CA GLU A 112 -10.47 2.07 2.89
C GLU A 112 -10.88 1.57 1.51
N TYR A 113 -10.14 1.94 0.47
CA TYR A 113 -10.35 1.43 -0.88
C TYR A 113 -9.89 -0.03 -0.98
N LEU A 114 -8.71 -0.36 -0.44
CA LEU A 114 -8.25 -1.76 -0.38
C LEU A 114 -9.21 -2.64 0.41
N ARG A 115 -9.72 -2.18 1.57
CA ARG A 115 -10.71 -2.92 2.35
C ARG A 115 -11.93 -3.33 1.52
N LYS A 116 -12.46 -2.43 0.68
CA LYS A 116 -13.60 -2.73 -0.22
C LYS A 116 -13.26 -3.82 -1.25
N LEU A 117 -11.99 -3.96 -1.59
CA LEU A 117 -11.49 -4.94 -2.54
C LEU A 117 -11.07 -6.27 -1.90
N TYR A 118 -11.15 -6.41 -0.57
CA TYR A 118 -10.78 -7.64 0.12
C TYR A 118 -11.54 -8.84 -0.43
N PHE A 119 -12.87 -8.87 -0.35
CA PHE A 119 -13.67 -10.00 -0.83
C PHE A 119 -13.44 -10.38 -2.30
N PRO A 120 -13.44 -9.44 -3.27
CA PRO A 120 -13.21 -9.82 -4.66
C PRO A 120 -11.77 -10.26 -4.95
N TYR A 121 -10.75 -9.78 -4.21
CA TYR A 121 -9.34 -9.96 -4.60
C TYR A 121 -8.48 -10.80 -3.64
N HIS A 122 -8.92 -11.12 -2.41
CA HIS A 122 -8.08 -11.82 -1.42
C HIS A 122 -7.69 -13.26 -1.80
N SER A 123 -8.40 -13.87 -2.75
CA SER A 123 -8.08 -15.20 -3.29
C SER A 123 -7.29 -15.16 -4.60
N LEU A 124 -7.02 -13.98 -5.15
CA LEU A 124 -6.21 -13.82 -6.35
C LEU A 124 -4.72 -13.94 -6.01
N ASP A 125 -3.93 -14.23 -7.05
CA ASP A 125 -2.50 -14.00 -6.96
C ASP A 125 -2.23 -12.51 -6.62
N PRO A 126 -1.34 -12.19 -5.66
CA PRO A 126 -1.08 -10.82 -5.24
C PRO A 126 -0.67 -9.88 -6.38
N TYR A 127 0.11 -10.38 -7.35
CA TYR A 127 0.49 -9.59 -8.52
C TYR A 127 -0.74 -9.22 -9.35
N GLN A 128 -1.64 -10.18 -9.61
CA GLN A 128 -2.88 -9.93 -10.34
C GLN A 128 -3.82 -8.94 -9.63
N ALA A 129 -3.92 -9.04 -8.30
CA ALA A 129 -4.68 -8.07 -7.51
C ALA A 129 -4.07 -6.66 -7.66
N ILE A 130 -2.74 -6.54 -7.53
CA ILE A 130 -2.02 -5.27 -7.63
C ILE A 130 -2.11 -4.69 -9.05
N GLU A 131 -2.05 -5.51 -10.10
CA GLU A 131 -2.20 -5.08 -11.48
C GLU A 131 -3.56 -4.40 -11.71
N ARG A 132 -4.65 -5.06 -11.32
CA ARG A 132 -6.01 -4.50 -11.43
C ARG A 132 -6.17 -3.21 -10.63
N ILE A 133 -5.65 -3.20 -9.40
CA ILE A 133 -5.68 -2.03 -8.52
C ILE A 133 -4.90 -0.86 -9.16
N ALA A 134 -3.69 -1.12 -9.66
CA ALA A 134 -2.84 -0.11 -10.27
C ALA A 134 -3.51 0.49 -11.51
N GLU A 135 -4.07 -0.35 -12.39
CA GLU A 135 -4.80 0.08 -13.59
C GLU A 135 -5.98 0.99 -13.24
N GLU A 136 -6.79 0.64 -12.24
CA GLU A 136 -7.93 1.46 -11.80
C GLU A 136 -7.47 2.80 -11.22
N GLN A 137 -6.33 2.82 -10.52
CA GLN A 137 -5.71 4.06 -10.01
C GLN A 137 -4.96 4.86 -11.10
N GLY A 138 -4.91 4.37 -12.34
CA GLY A 138 -4.20 5.01 -13.45
C GLY A 138 -2.68 4.91 -13.37
N GLU A 139 -2.16 3.96 -12.59
CA GLU A 139 -0.76 3.59 -12.52
C GLU A 139 -0.47 2.45 -13.52
N SER A 140 0.73 2.44 -14.09
CA SER A 140 1.21 1.34 -14.92
C SER A 140 2.35 0.64 -14.19
N LEU A 141 2.27 -0.69 -14.09
CA LEU A 141 3.31 -1.52 -13.47
C LEU A 141 4.43 -1.86 -14.48
N GLU A 142 4.14 -1.82 -15.78
CA GLU A 142 5.11 -2.04 -16.85
C GLU A 142 6.01 -0.83 -17.08
N ASN A 143 7.33 -1.06 -17.11
CA ASN A 143 8.32 -0.02 -17.37
C ASN A 143 8.61 0.21 -18.87
N ASP A 144 7.96 -0.49 -19.81
CA ASP A 144 8.33 -0.39 -21.24
C ASP A 144 7.40 0.48 -22.09
N TYR A 145 6.30 0.98 -21.52
CA TYR A 145 5.39 1.92 -22.18
C TYR A 145 5.24 3.27 -21.46
N GLY A 146 5.99 3.48 -20.37
CA GLY A 146 5.74 4.53 -19.38
C GLY A 146 5.55 5.94 -19.96
N ASP A 147 6.37 6.37 -20.92
CA ASP A 147 6.26 7.72 -21.47
C ASP A 147 5.18 7.84 -22.55
N ILE A 148 4.98 6.80 -23.36
CA ILE A 148 3.95 6.77 -24.41
C ILE A 148 2.57 6.62 -23.76
N ALA A 149 2.40 5.70 -22.82
CA ALA A 149 1.14 5.48 -22.09
C ALA A 149 0.77 6.71 -21.25
N LYS A 150 1.72 7.33 -20.54
CA LYS A 150 1.48 8.61 -19.86
C LYS A 150 1.08 9.70 -20.86
N GLY A 151 1.78 9.80 -21.99
CA GLY A 151 1.43 10.72 -23.08
C GLY A 151 0.00 10.50 -23.58
N VAL A 152 -0.41 9.26 -23.82
CA VAL A 152 -1.77 8.90 -24.28
C VAL A 152 -2.83 9.21 -23.22
N ILE A 153 -2.57 8.94 -21.94
CA ILE A 153 -3.50 9.27 -20.84
C ILE A 153 -3.67 10.79 -20.72
N ILE A 154 -2.59 11.55 -20.81
CA ILE A 154 -2.63 13.02 -20.81
C ILE A 154 -3.42 13.54 -22.02
N LEU A 155 -3.15 13.02 -23.23
CA LEU A 155 -3.88 13.40 -24.45
C LEU A 155 -5.37 13.08 -24.36
N ARG A 156 -5.75 11.93 -23.79
CA ARG A 156 -7.16 11.58 -23.54
C ARG A 156 -7.84 12.56 -22.58
N LYS A 157 -7.15 12.94 -21.50
CA LYS A 157 -7.66 13.93 -20.53
C LYS A 157 -7.86 15.30 -21.18
N VAL A 158 -6.89 15.77 -21.98
CA VAL A 158 -6.98 17.05 -22.72
C VAL A 158 -8.15 17.02 -23.72
N ARG A 159 -8.26 15.97 -24.52
CA ARG A 159 -9.34 15.79 -25.51
C ARG A 159 -10.74 15.78 -24.87
N ASN A 160 -10.88 15.12 -23.72
CA ASN A 160 -12.17 15.08 -23.03
C ASN A 160 -12.53 16.43 -22.42
N LYS A 161 -11.54 17.19 -21.92
CA LYS A 161 -11.73 18.56 -21.45
C LYS A 161 -12.16 19.51 -22.57
N SER A 162 -11.57 19.39 -23.75
CA SER A 162 -11.91 20.24 -24.91
C SER A 162 -13.32 19.99 -25.44
N LYS A 163 -13.82 18.75 -25.35
CA LYS A 163 -15.22 18.43 -25.73
C LYS A 163 -16.24 19.10 -24.80
N MET A 164 -16.00 19.07 -23.49
CA MET A 164 -16.89 19.73 -22.52
C MET A 164 -16.94 21.25 -22.65
N THR A 165 -15.87 21.89 -23.15
CA THR A 165 -15.84 23.34 -23.40
C THR A 165 -16.43 23.74 -24.76
N GLY A 166 -16.60 22.80 -25.68
CA GLY A 166 -17.17 23.04 -27.02
C GLY A 166 -18.69 22.92 -27.09
N GLU A 167 -19.33 22.28 -26.11
CA GLU A 167 -20.79 22.11 -26.04
C GLU A 167 -21.52 23.30 -25.39
N ASN A 168 -20.79 24.33 -24.96
CA ASN A 168 -21.34 25.57 -24.37
C ASN A 168 -21.21 26.80 -25.30
N LYS A 169 -21.32 26.63 -26.61
CA LYS A 169 -21.44 27.73 -27.58
C LYS A 169 -22.59 27.53 -28.54
#